data_AF-A0A7C4T837-F1
#
_entry.id   AF-A0A7C4T837-F1
#
_cell.length_a   1.000
_cell.length_b   1.000
_cell.length_c   1.000
_cell.angle_alpha   90.00
_cell.angle_beta   90.00
_cell.angle_gamma   90.00
#
_symmetry.space_group_name_H-M   'P 1'
#
loop_
_entity.id
_entity.type
_entity.pdbx_description
1 polymer ?
#
loop_
_entity_poly.entity_id
_entity_poly.type
_entity_poly.pdbx_seq_one_letter_code
_entity_poly.pdbx_strand_id
1 'polypeptide(L)'
;MGLIAAIAGGLALQDAARTAGVAIGIVLIVVGAIMAAVGARRSRVAAPAVRAASGSMGMGSDMAQMVATIASLPEEQRRTMLRARLEEFAKLDDASRKSAMRMMLSAGLDLPEASYRNIAKTRTQLVMTFSEGTQMKLMQTHIAVLMELPEAKRMKEMNVTKSILMELPEDKRTMMMGMMERLGMHMPM
;
A
#
# COMPACT_ATOMS: atom_id res chain seq x y z
N MET A 1 1.96 30.27 66.76
CA MET A 1 1.78 30.61 65.33
C MET A 1 2.64 29.65 64.50
N GLY A 2 2.00 28.67 63.83
CA GLY A 2 2.53 27.72 62.79
C GLY A 2 3.53 26.64 63.26
N LEU A 3 3.37 25.30 63.17
CA LEU A 3 2.66 24.38 62.24
C LEU A 3 3.06 24.69 60.77
N ILE A 4 3.63 23.83 59.91
CA ILE A 4 3.57 22.37 59.70
C ILE A 4 4.76 21.98 58.78
N ALA A 5 5.46 20.87 59.02
CA ALA A 5 6.26 20.17 58.00
C ALA A 5 5.84 18.70 58.01
N ALA A 6 5.11 18.29 56.97
CA ALA A 6 4.56 16.94 56.84
C ALA A 6 5.49 16.04 56.01
N ILE A 7 5.80 14.92 56.64
CA ILE A 7 6.44 13.70 56.14
C ILE A 7 5.42 12.90 55.31
N ALA A 8 5.83 12.33 54.18
CA ALA A 8 5.51 10.95 53.74
C ALA A 8 5.69 10.80 52.22
N GLY A 9 6.69 10.02 51.82
CA GLY A 9 6.89 9.59 50.45
C GLY A 9 7.54 8.22 50.45
N GLY A 10 6.75 7.19 50.75
CA GLY A 10 7.21 5.81 50.80
C GLY A 10 6.08 4.82 50.50
N LEU A 11 6.34 3.97 49.51
CA LEU A 11 5.75 2.67 49.23
C LEU A 11 4.25 2.59 48.89
N ALA A 12 3.96 2.27 47.63
CA ALA A 12 3.06 1.17 47.30
C ALA A 12 3.27 0.74 45.84
N LEU A 13 4.15 -0.25 45.67
CA LEU A 13 4.10 -1.22 44.59
C LEU A 13 2.94 -2.19 44.91
N GLN A 14 2.30 -2.74 43.88
CA GLN A 14 1.23 -3.75 43.92
C GLN A 14 -0.20 -3.23 44.18
N ASP A 15 -0.90 -2.92 43.09
CA ASP A 15 -2.18 -3.60 42.88
C ASP A 15 -2.32 -3.93 41.38
N ALA A 16 -2.24 -5.21 41.10
CA ALA A 16 -2.44 -5.79 39.79
C ALA A 16 -3.93 -6.11 39.62
N ALA A 17 -4.38 -5.97 38.37
CA ALA A 17 -5.47 -6.74 37.79
C ALA A 17 -6.84 -6.68 38.51
N ARG A 18 -7.70 -5.76 38.04
CA ARG A 18 -9.12 -6.05 37.73
C ARG A 18 -9.79 -4.81 37.15
N THR A 19 -9.91 -4.78 35.82
CA THR A 19 -11.04 -4.19 35.06
C THR A 19 -10.81 -4.45 33.58
N ALA A 20 -10.91 -5.72 33.20
CA ALA A 20 -11.29 -6.09 31.85
C ALA A 20 -12.77 -5.77 31.67
N GLY A 21 -13.12 -4.96 30.68
CA GLY A 21 -14.52 -4.59 30.42
C GLY A 21 -14.69 -3.66 29.23
N VAL A 22 -14.65 -4.23 28.02
CA VAL A 22 -15.45 -3.83 26.86
C VAL A 22 -15.34 -2.38 26.37
N ALA A 23 -14.50 -2.16 25.36
CA ALA A 23 -14.67 -1.06 24.40
C ALA A 23 -14.11 -1.46 23.02
N ILE A 24 -14.65 -2.54 22.45
CA ILE A 24 -14.60 -2.78 21.00
C ILE A 24 -15.73 -1.96 20.41
N GLY A 25 -15.41 -0.92 19.64
CA GLY A 25 -16.45 -0.10 19.03
C GLY A 25 -15.94 1.07 18.20
N ILE A 26 -15.69 0.80 16.92
CA ILE A 26 -15.88 1.75 15.81
C ILE A 26 -14.90 2.93 15.77
N VAL A 27 -13.73 2.68 15.16
CA VAL A 27 -12.88 3.75 14.60
C VAL A 27 -12.57 3.39 13.15
N LEU A 28 -12.89 4.32 12.23
CA LEU A 28 -12.61 4.37 10.79
C LEU A 28 -13.74 4.05 9.78
N ILE A 29 -14.95 4.57 10.04
CA ILE A 29 -15.83 5.05 8.95
C ILE A 29 -15.42 6.50 8.64
N VAL A 30 -14.31 6.71 7.91
CA VAL A 30 -13.92 8.05 7.41
C VAL A 30 -13.48 8.04 5.94
N VAL A 31 -13.62 6.91 5.22
CA VAL A 31 -13.35 6.86 3.76
C VAL A 31 -14.61 7.10 2.91
N GLY A 32 -15.81 7.15 3.52
CA GLY A 32 -17.09 7.23 2.81
C GLY A 32 -17.63 8.62 2.45
N ALA A 33 -16.98 9.72 2.86
CA ALA A 33 -17.63 11.05 2.82
C ALA A 33 -17.13 12.03 1.73
N ILE A 34 -16.19 11.66 0.86
CA ILE A 34 -15.66 12.56 -0.21
C ILE A 34 -16.10 12.12 -1.62
N MET A 35 -17.25 11.45 -1.74
CA MET A 35 -17.85 11.09 -3.05
C MET A 35 -19.33 11.46 -3.12
N ALA A 36 -19.73 12.57 -2.51
CA ALA A 36 -21.13 13.03 -2.47
C ALA A 36 -21.35 14.46 -3.03
N ALA A 37 -20.46 14.97 -3.88
CA ALA A 37 -20.60 16.32 -4.43
C ALA A 37 -20.11 16.47 -5.88
N VAL A 38 -20.56 15.61 -6.80
CA VAL A 38 -20.68 15.98 -8.22
C VAL A 38 -22.00 15.43 -8.75
N GLY A 39 -23.01 16.29 -8.70
CA GLY A 39 -24.36 15.98 -9.14
C GLY A 39 -24.50 15.93 -10.67
N ALA A 40 -25.32 14.97 -11.08
CA ALA A 40 -26.39 15.13 -12.06
C ALA A 40 -26.03 15.47 -13.51
N ARG A 41 -26.05 14.44 -14.37
CA ARG A 41 -26.90 14.48 -15.58
C ARG A 41 -27.44 13.09 -15.92
N ARG A 42 -28.76 13.00 -15.88
CA ARG A 42 -29.58 11.84 -16.28
C ARG A 42 -29.47 11.62 -17.78
N SER A 43 -29.11 10.40 -18.18
CA SER A 43 -29.57 9.80 -19.43
C SER A 43 -30.06 8.39 -19.12
N ARG A 44 -31.37 8.23 -19.24
CA ARG A 44 -32.15 7.02 -18.99
C ARG A 44 -32.00 6.10 -20.21
N VAL A 45 -31.37 4.93 -20.06
CA VAL A 45 -31.48 3.83 -21.02
C VAL A 45 -31.65 2.52 -20.25
N ALA A 46 -32.55 1.69 -20.75
CA ALA A 46 -33.18 0.54 -20.12
C ALA A 46 -32.20 -0.55 -19.61
N ALA A 47 -32.60 -1.14 -18.48
CA ALA A 47 -31.98 -2.33 -17.91
C ALA A 47 -32.41 -3.61 -18.66
N PRO A 48 -31.50 -4.59 -18.82
CA PRO A 48 -31.88 -5.99 -18.87
C PRO A 48 -31.62 -6.64 -17.51
N ALA A 49 -32.61 -7.39 -17.03
CA ALA A 49 -32.51 -8.25 -15.88
C ALA A 49 -31.48 -9.36 -16.12
N VAL A 50 -30.48 -9.47 -15.24
CA VAL A 50 -29.61 -10.65 -15.17
C VAL A 50 -29.53 -11.14 -13.74
N ARG A 51 -30.43 -12.07 -13.45
CA ARG A 51 -30.24 -13.33 -12.72
C ARG A 51 -29.03 -13.39 -11.77
N ALA A 52 -29.33 -13.42 -10.47
CA ALA A 52 -28.41 -13.81 -9.42
C ALA A 52 -27.78 -15.19 -9.72
N ALA A 53 -26.44 -15.22 -9.78
CA ALA A 53 -25.65 -16.44 -9.80
C ALA A 53 -24.74 -16.41 -8.56
N SER A 54 -25.04 -17.31 -7.63
CA SER A 54 -24.20 -17.64 -6.49
C SER A 54 -22.95 -18.39 -6.94
N GLY A 55 -21.81 -18.17 -6.27
CA GLY A 55 -20.75 -19.18 -6.14
C GLY A 55 -19.33 -18.72 -6.46
N SER A 56 -18.55 -18.41 -5.42
CA SER A 56 -17.08 -18.54 -5.37
C SER A 56 -16.27 -17.97 -6.54
N MET A 57 -16.62 -16.78 -7.01
CA MET A 57 -15.80 -15.90 -7.85
C MET A 57 -15.92 -14.51 -7.23
N GLY A 58 -14.86 -13.90 -6.72
CA GLY A 58 -15.01 -12.53 -6.21
C GLY A 58 -13.97 -12.00 -5.24
N MET A 59 -12.72 -12.44 -5.33
CA MET A 59 -11.65 -11.76 -4.56
C MET A 59 -10.46 -11.44 -5.45
N GLY A 60 -10.06 -12.38 -6.31
CA GLY A 60 -9.06 -12.13 -7.36
C GLY A 60 -9.55 -11.16 -8.45
N SER A 61 -10.79 -11.33 -8.93
CA SER A 61 -11.44 -10.42 -9.88
C SER A 61 -11.55 -9.00 -9.33
N ASP A 62 -11.90 -8.89 -8.06
CA ASP A 62 -12.18 -7.62 -7.40
C ASP A 62 -10.89 -6.83 -7.19
N MET A 63 -9.81 -7.53 -6.85
CA MET A 63 -8.47 -6.93 -6.75
C MET A 63 -7.94 -6.51 -8.13
N ALA A 64 -8.10 -7.34 -9.17
CA ALA A 64 -7.68 -6.99 -10.52
C ALA A 64 -8.39 -5.73 -11.02
N GLN A 65 -9.71 -5.65 -10.80
CA GLN A 65 -10.51 -4.47 -11.15
C GLN A 65 -10.09 -3.24 -10.36
N MET A 66 -9.81 -3.39 -9.06
CA MET A 66 -9.30 -2.29 -8.23
C MET A 66 -7.97 -1.75 -8.76
N VAL A 67 -7.02 -2.63 -9.08
CA VAL A 67 -5.69 -2.25 -9.59
C VAL A 67 -5.81 -1.60 -10.96
N ALA A 68 -6.65 -2.13 -11.86
CA ALA A 68 -6.97 -1.50 -13.13
C ALA A 68 -7.56 -0.08 -12.95
N THR A 69 -8.47 0.07 -11.98
CA THR A 69 -9.06 1.37 -11.65
C THR A 69 -7.97 2.34 -11.22
N ILE A 70 -7.11 1.96 -10.28
CA ILE A 70 -5.98 2.80 -9.81
C ILE A 70 -5.06 3.22 -10.97
N ALA A 71 -4.74 2.30 -11.89
CA ALA A 71 -3.91 2.61 -13.06
C ALA A 71 -4.51 3.71 -13.95
N SER A 72 -5.84 3.76 -14.05
CA SER A 72 -6.57 4.73 -14.88
C SER A 72 -6.78 6.09 -14.21
N LEU A 73 -6.59 6.18 -12.89
CA LEU A 73 -6.80 7.43 -12.16
C LEU A 73 -5.79 8.51 -12.59
N PRO A 74 -6.17 9.81 -12.52
CA PRO A 74 -5.22 10.92 -12.60
C PRO A 74 -4.10 10.80 -11.56
N GLU A 75 -2.92 11.34 -11.87
CA GLU A 75 -1.71 11.13 -11.07
C GLU A 75 -1.89 11.45 -9.58
N GLU A 76 -2.48 12.59 -9.23
CA GLU A 76 -2.66 12.97 -7.81
C GLU A 76 -3.60 12.02 -7.05
N GLN A 77 -4.65 11.52 -7.70
CA GLN A 77 -5.55 10.53 -7.09
C GLN A 77 -4.85 9.18 -6.93
N ARG A 78 -4.12 8.75 -7.97
CA ARG A 78 -3.32 7.53 -7.93
C ARG A 78 -2.29 7.59 -6.81
N ARG A 79 -1.59 8.71 -6.68
CA ARG A 79 -0.59 8.97 -5.65
C ARG A 79 -1.18 8.93 -4.25
N THR A 80 -2.36 9.51 -4.05
CA THR A 80 -3.08 9.47 -2.77
C THR A 80 -3.43 8.03 -2.38
N MET A 81 -4.03 7.27 -3.30
CA MET A 81 -4.44 5.89 -3.06
C MET A 81 -3.24 4.96 -2.83
N LEU A 82 -2.20 5.07 -3.66
CA LEU A 82 -1.00 4.25 -3.52
C LEU A 82 -0.21 4.60 -2.26
N ARG A 83 -0.15 5.88 -1.85
CA ARG A 83 0.51 6.26 -0.59
C ARG A 83 -0.16 5.58 0.60
N ALA A 84 -1.49 5.73 0.71
CA ALA A 84 -2.24 5.12 1.80
C ALA A 84 -2.04 3.59 1.84
N ARG A 85 -1.98 2.95 0.67
CA ARG A 85 -1.75 1.51 0.58
C ARG A 85 -0.34 1.10 0.99
N LEU A 86 0.69 1.84 0.58
CA LEU A 86 2.08 1.58 0.95
C LEU A 86 2.32 1.80 2.46
N GLU A 87 1.70 2.84 3.03
CA GLU A 87 1.71 3.07 4.47
C GLU A 87 1.06 1.92 5.24
N GLU A 88 -0.06 1.41 4.74
CA GLU A 88 -0.72 0.27 5.35
C GLU A 88 0.14 -0.99 5.26
N PHE A 89 0.74 -1.25 4.09
CA PHE A 89 1.68 -2.36 3.93
C PHE A 89 2.85 -2.27 4.91
N ALA A 90 3.40 -1.09 5.16
CA ALA A 90 4.53 -0.93 6.07
C ALA A 90 4.23 -1.32 7.54
N LYS A 91 2.95 -1.31 7.94
CA LYS A 91 2.46 -1.69 9.28
C LYS A 91 2.18 -3.19 9.42
N LEU A 92 1.96 -3.89 8.31
CA LEU A 92 1.71 -5.34 8.31
C LEU A 92 2.96 -6.11 8.72
N ASP A 93 2.75 -7.25 9.37
CA ASP A 93 3.78 -8.27 9.56
C ASP A 93 4.27 -8.80 8.20
N ASP A 94 5.43 -9.45 8.20
CA ASP A 94 6.13 -9.82 6.97
C ASP A 94 5.30 -10.77 6.08
N ALA A 95 4.59 -11.73 6.67
CA ALA A 95 3.79 -12.69 5.92
C ALA A 95 2.57 -12.01 5.28
N SER A 96 1.84 -11.20 6.05
CA SER A 96 0.69 -10.43 5.57
C SER A 96 1.09 -9.42 4.50
N ARG A 97 2.21 -8.70 4.70
CA ARG A 97 2.75 -7.72 3.76
C ARG A 97 3.13 -8.37 2.44
N LYS A 98 3.84 -9.51 2.48
CA LYS A 98 4.22 -10.28 1.29
C LYS A 98 3.00 -10.78 0.53
N SER A 99 2.01 -11.33 1.24
CA SER A 99 0.75 -11.79 0.63
C SER A 99 0.00 -10.65 -0.07
N ALA A 100 -0.21 -9.53 0.63
CA ALA A 100 -0.93 -8.38 0.10
C ALA A 100 -0.21 -7.75 -1.11
N MET A 101 1.12 -7.65 -1.05
CA MET A 101 1.93 -7.12 -2.13
C MET A 101 1.96 -8.06 -3.34
N ARG A 102 1.99 -9.39 -3.14
CA ARG A 102 1.89 -10.38 -4.23
C ARG A 102 0.59 -10.23 -5.01
N MET A 103 -0.53 -10.07 -4.32
CA MET A 103 -1.82 -9.87 -4.99
C MET A 103 -1.82 -8.60 -5.84
N MET A 104 -1.35 -7.47 -5.30
CA MET A 104 -1.30 -6.22 -6.05
C MET A 104 -0.32 -6.24 -7.22
N LEU A 105 0.89 -6.77 -7.00
CA LEU A 105 1.92 -6.83 -8.02
C LEU A 105 1.52 -7.76 -9.15
N SER A 106 0.98 -8.94 -8.84
CA SER A 106 0.49 -9.87 -9.85
C SER A 106 -0.61 -9.25 -10.70
N ALA A 107 -1.62 -8.64 -10.06
CA ALA A 107 -2.72 -7.98 -10.75
C ALA A 107 -2.25 -6.80 -11.61
N GLY A 108 -1.30 -6.00 -11.12
CA GLY A 108 -0.71 -4.90 -11.88
C GLY A 108 0.04 -5.40 -13.11
N LEU A 109 0.84 -6.45 -12.96
CA LEU A 109 1.62 -7.02 -14.06
C LEU A 109 0.76 -7.70 -15.13
N ASP A 110 -0.50 -8.02 -14.84
CA ASP A 110 -1.48 -8.50 -15.82
C ASP A 110 -2.13 -7.36 -16.65
N LEU A 111 -1.94 -6.10 -16.27
CA LEU A 111 -2.42 -4.95 -17.04
C LEU A 111 -1.60 -4.71 -18.32
N PRO A 112 -2.13 -3.98 -19.32
CA PRO A 112 -1.32 -3.44 -20.41
C PRO A 112 -0.12 -2.65 -19.87
N GLU A 113 1.03 -2.72 -20.56
CA GLU A 113 2.29 -2.16 -20.06
C GLU A 113 2.19 -0.67 -19.71
N ALA A 114 1.54 0.14 -20.55
CA ALA A 114 1.34 1.57 -20.27
C ALA A 114 0.57 1.81 -18.97
N SER A 115 -0.49 1.03 -18.71
CA SER A 115 -1.28 1.10 -17.48
C SER A 115 -0.49 0.64 -16.27
N TYR A 116 0.31 -0.42 -16.41
CA TYR A 116 1.15 -0.89 -15.33
C TYR A 116 2.27 0.12 -14.99
N ARG A 117 2.89 0.69 -16.02
CA ARG A 117 3.93 1.73 -15.90
C ARG A 117 3.46 2.93 -15.09
N ASN A 118 2.21 3.33 -15.27
CA ASN A 118 1.57 4.39 -14.48
C ASN A 118 1.59 4.08 -12.97
N ILE A 119 1.25 2.85 -12.57
CA ILE A 119 1.32 2.43 -11.17
C ILE A 119 2.77 2.35 -10.69
N ALA A 120 3.64 1.70 -11.46
CA ALA A 120 5.03 1.47 -11.09
C ALA A 120 5.77 2.81 -10.89
N LYS A 121 5.57 3.79 -11.78
CA LYS A 121 6.18 5.12 -11.69
C LYS A 121 5.76 5.85 -10.41
N THR A 122 4.45 5.94 -10.16
CA THR A 122 3.91 6.57 -8.95
C THR A 122 4.41 5.85 -7.69
N ARG A 123 4.40 4.51 -7.67
CA ARG A 123 4.89 3.70 -6.55
C ARG A 123 6.37 3.97 -6.27
N THR A 124 7.23 3.94 -7.29
CA THR A 124 8.67 4.19 -7.14
C THR A 124 8.94 5.58 -6.55
N GLN A 125 8.27 6.61 -7.06
CA GLN A 125 8.40 7.97 -6.54
C GLN A 125 7.90 8.08 -5.09
N LEU A 126 6.79 7.42 -4.75
CA LEU A 126 6.26 7.41 -3.39
C LEU A 126 7.17 6.72 -2.40
N VAL A 127 7.75 5.57 -2.77
CA VAL A 127 8.69 4.83 -1.91
C VAL A 127 9.80 5.75 -1.43
N MET A 128 10.41 6.50 -2.34
CA MET A 128 11.49 7.46 -2.04
C MET A 128 11.10 8.61 -1.10
N THR A 129 9.81 8.81 -0.81
CA THR A 129 9.33 9.83 0.14
C THR A 129 9.18 9.32 1.57
N PHE A 130 9.25 8.00 1.79
CA PHE A 130 9.19 7.43 3.15
C PHE A 130 10.55 7.47 3.85
N SER A 131 10.57 7.21 5.16
CA SER A 131 11.81 6.99 5.91
C SER A 131 12.58 5.79 5.39
N GLU A 132 13.91 5.78 5.55
CA GLU A 132 14.79 4.70 5.05
C GLU A 132 14.33 3.31 5.53
N GLY A 133 13.96 3.17 6.82
CA GLY A 133 13.48 1.90 7.34
C GLY A 133 12.20 1.39 6.65
N THR A 134 11.28 2.30 6.31
CA THR A 134 10.07 1.97 5.56
C THR A 134 10.37 1.67 4.10
N GLN A 135 11.29 2.44 3.48
CA GLN A 135 11.76 2.18 2.11
C GLN A 135 12.32 0.76 1.99
N MET A 136 13.27 0.42 2.86
CA MET A 136 13.94 -0.89 2.85
C MET A 136 12.93 -2.02 3.08
N LYS A 137 12.02 -1.87 4.06
CA LYS A 137 10.98 -2.85 4.35
C LYS A 137 10.08 -3.12 3.13
N LEU A 138 9.61 -2.07 2.45
CA LEU A 138 8.75 -2.19 1.29
C LEU A 138 9.51 -2.79 0.09
N MET A 139 10.73 -2.32 -0.17
CA MET A 139 11.57 -2.80 -1.27
C MET A 139 11.98 -4.27 -1.10
N GLN A 140 12.40 -4.67 0.11
CA GLN A 140 12.70 -6.08 0.43
C GLN A 140 11.52 -6.99 0.13
N THR A 141 10.33 -6.58 0.58
CA THR A 141 9.11 -7.35 0.33
C THR A 141 8.81 -7.42 -1.17
N HIS A 142 8.95 -6.30 -1.87
CA HIS A 142 8.71 -6.22 -3.31
C HIS A 142 9.61 -7.18 -4.10
N ILE A 143 10.91 -7.19 -3.79
CA ILE A 143 11.88 -8.08 -4.42
C ILE A 143 11.58 -9.54 -4.07
N ALA A 144 11.31 -9.84 -2.81
CA ALA A 144 10.97 -11.20 -2.38
C ALA A 144 9.72 -11.73 -3.10
N VAL A 145 8.70 -10.89 -3.29
CA VAL A 145 7.51 -11.24 -4.08
C VAL A 145 7.88 -11.42 -5.56
N LEU A 146 8.66 -10.49 -6.12
CA LEU A 146 9.04 -10.51 -7.53
C LEU A 146 9.76 -11.81 -7.89
N MET A 147 10.70 -12.27 -7.05
CA MET A 147 11.46 -13.51 -7.27
C MET A 147 10.59 -14.76 -7.30
N GLU A 148 9.39 -14.73 -6.71
CA GLU A 148 8.43 -15.83 -6.73
C GLU A 148 7.47 -15.80 -7.92
N LEU A 149 7.44 -14.70 -8.69
CA LEU A 149 6.57 -14.59 -9.86
C LEU A 149 7.15 -15.34 -11.06
N PRO A 150 6.32 -15.74 -12.04
CA PRO A 150 6.78 -16.30 -13.31
C PRO A 150 7.77 -15.37 -14.03
N GLU A 151 8.73 -15.95 -14.75
CA GLU A 151 9.81 -15.21 -15.40
C GLU A 151 9.32 -14.06 -16.30
N ALA A 152 8.28 -14.29 -17.10
CA ALA A 152 7.71 -13.25 -17.95
C ALA A 152 7.24 -12.02 -17.15
N LYS A 153 6.62 -12.23 -15.99
CA LYS A 153 6.20 -11.14 -15.08
C LYS A 153 7.40 -10.45 -14.45
N ARG A 154 8.45 -11.20 -14.09
CA ARG A 154 9.70 -10.64 -13.56
C ARG A 154 10.39 -9.74 -14.58
N MET A 155 10.52 -10.21 -15.81
CA MET A 155 11.14 -9.45 -16.90
C MET A 155 10.36 -8.18 -17.21
N LYS A 156 9.03 -8.26 -17.24
CA LYS A 156 8.18 -7.07 -17.39
C LYS A 156 8.42 -6.04 -16.28
N GLU A 157 8.45 -6.46 -15.03
CA GLU A 157 8.72 -5.54 -13.91
C GLU A 157 10.12 -4.92 -14.01
N MET A 158 11.12 -5.74 -14.37
CA MET A 158 12.50 -5.29 -14.52
C MET A 158 12.63 -4.22 -15.61
N ASN A 159 12.03 -4.47 -16.79
CA ASN A 159 12.06 -3.55 -17.92
C ASN A 159 11.35 -2.23 -17.59
N VAL A 160 10.17 -2.30 -17.00
CA VAL A 160 9.41 -1.12 -16.58
C VAL A 160 10.18 -0.32 -15.54
N THR A 161 10.73 -0.99 -14.52
CA THR A 161 11.53 -0.37 -13.47
C THR A 161 12.77 0.30 -14.05
N LYS A 162 13.53 -0.38 -14.92
CA LYS A 162 14.68 0.21 -15.63
C LYS A 162 14.29 1.49 -16.37
N SER A 163 13.18 1.46 -17.12
CA SER A 163 12.69 2.66 -17.83
C SER A 163 12.37 3.82 -16.89
N ILE A 164 11.78 3.54 -15.72
CA ILE A 164 11.42 4.55 -14.73
C ILE A 164 12.67 5.13 -14.08
N LEU A 165 13.66 4.29 -13.73
CA LEU A 165 14.92 4.74 -13.13
C LEU A 165 15.69 5.69 -14.06
N MET A 166 15.67 5.43 -15.37
CA MET A 166 16.32 6.31 -16.35
C MET A 166 15.66 7.69 -16.45
N GLU A 167 14.37 7.80 -16.12
CA GLU A 167 13.64 9.08 -16.07
C GLU A 167 13.82 9.85 -14.76
N LEU A 168 14.39 9.23 -13.73
CA LEU A 168 14.60 9.90 -12.45
C LEU A 168 15.76 10.91 -12.54
N PRO A 169 15.68 12.02 -11.78
CA PRO A 169 16.84 12.85 -11.48
C PRO A 169 18.02 12.01 -10.95
N GLU A 170 19.24 12.44 -11.24
CA GLU A 170 20.44 11.65 -10.98
C GLU A 170 20.61 11.27 -9.50
N ASP A 171 20.39 12.21 -8.59
CA ASP A 171 20.42 12.01 -7.15
C ASP A 171 19.45 10.89 -6.70
N LYS A 172 18.23 10.93 -7.24
CA LYS A 172 17.17 9.96 -6.95
C LYS A 172 17.44 8.59 -7.56
N ARG A 173 17.99 8.58 -8.78
CA ARG A 173 18.42 7.35 -9.46
C ARG A 173 19.54 6.67 -8.67
N THR A 174 20.56 7.41 -8.27
CA THR A 174 21.68 6.88 -7.46
C THR A 174 21.20 6.33 -6.12
N MET A 175 20.31 7.05 -5.43
CA MET A 175 19.68 6.56 -4.20
C MET A 175 18.97 5.20 -4.43
N MET A 176 18.14 5.10 -5.47
CA MET A 176 17.37 3.88 -5.74
C MET A 176 18.27 2.71 -6.15
N MET A 177 19.30 2.96 -6.96
CA MET A 177 20.29 1.95 -7.35
C MET A 177 21.07 1.43 -6.13
N GLY A 178 21.50 2.32 -5.23
CA GLY A 178 22.18 1.92 -4.00
C GLY A 178 21.29 1.09 -3.08
N MET A 179 19.99 1.39 -3.01
CA MET A 179 19.03 0.52 -2.29
C MET A 179 18.91 -0.85 -2.94
N MET A 180 18.80 -0.94 -4.27
CA MET A 180 18.71 -2.21 -4.99
C MET A 180 19.97 -3.07 -4.78
N GLU A 181 21.15 -2.47 -4.82
CA GLU A 181 22.43 -3.13 -4.58
C GLU A 181 22.52 -3.71 -3.17
N ARG A 182 22.13 -2.93 -2.14
CA ARG A 182 22.03 -3.41 -0.75
C ARG A 182 21.08 -4.58 -0.57
N LEU A 183 20.12 -4.74 -1.48
CA LEU A 183 19.15 -5.83 -1.50
C LEU A 183 19.57 -7.00 -2.40
N GLY A 184 20.81 -6.98 -2.91
CA GLY A 184 21.35 -8.02 -3.77
C GLY A 184 20.82 -8.00 -5.20
N MET A 185 20.08 -6.96 -5.60
CA MET A 185 19.65 -6.79 -6.99
C MET A 185 20.70 -6.03 -7.78
N HIS A 186 21.39 -6.73 -8.67
CA HIS A 186 22.26 -6.13 -9.67
C HIS A 186 21.47 -5.90 -10.96
N MET A 187 21.24 -4.64 -11.29
CA MET A 187 20.64 -4.23 -12.55
C MET A 187 21.76 -4.09 -13.60
N PRO A 188 21.77 -4.87 -14.69
CA PRO A 188 22.66 -4.59 -15.80
C PRO A 188 22.22 -3.26 -16.45
N MET A 189 23.08 -2.25 -16.32
CA MET A 189 22.87 -0.93 -16.93
C MET A 189 23.01 -1.03 -18.45
#